data_AF-A0A1E5NBC3-F1
#
_entry.id   AF-A0A1E5NBC3-F1
#
_cell.length_a   1.000
_cell.length_b   1.000
_cell.length_c   1.000
_cell.angle_alpha   90.00
_cell.angle_beta   90.00
_cell.angle_gamma   90.00
#
_symmetry.space_group_name_H-M   'P 1'
#
loop_
_entity.id
_entity.type
_entity.pdbx_description
1 polymer ?
#
loop_
_entity_poly.entity_id
_entity_poly.type
_entity_poly.pdbx_seq_one_letter_code
_entity_poly.pdbx_strand_id
1 'polypeptide(L)'
;MPASWKELEQKCFNYLQSTYKDVNFNLVGGSNSNISDIKVIDKNFFIEVKSPSAQCGQFVVLENENNFQYSDKNKTSVNQYSNYIIDYMNMNFEVFHNVGTKGIYLEGISKEIFYSWIIDFYKAKNTKYFITKKMAYIIIPLEKIDEYFDIKACYRVKKSGSSDPSNKNIEEIICFLENYNIEFQLEIDGKKLYIITEYNIKNKIEINDYTYQFNKISEYKYNVRRLSNTSNANVIFSIKLVKNYQEEEDLISFLEDIKL
;
A
#
# COMPACT_ATOMS: atom_id res chain seq x y z
N MET A 1 19.97 -6.03 -2.13
CA MET A 1 18.71 -5.33 -2.45
C MET A 1 17.89 -5.24 -1.18
N PRO A 2 17.22 -4.12 -0.85
CA PRO A 2 16.26 -4.14 0.25
C PRO A 2 15.21 -5.21 -0.06
N ALA A 3 14.91 -6.06 0.93
CA ALA A 3 13.89 -7.09 0.79
C ALA A 3 12.58 -6.44 0.33
N SER A 4 11.94 -7.03 -0.68
CA SER A 4 10.63 -6.54 -1.13
C SER A 4 9.63 -6.57 0.02
N TRP A 5 8.60 -5.71 -0.02
CA TRP A 5 7.54 -5.70 1.03
C TRP A 5 6.92 -7.09 1.22
N LYS A 6 6.78 -7.87 0.14
CA LYS A 6 6.32 -9.28 0.16
C LYS A 6 7.26 -10.20 0.95
N GLU A 7 8.56 -10.02 0.82
CA GLU A 7 9.52 -10.80 1.60
C GLU A 7 9.45 -10.44 3.08
N LEU A 8 9.18 -9.18 3.43
CA LEU A 8 8.99 -8.77 4.81
C LEU A 8 7.73 -9.42 5.40
N GLU A 9 6.60 -9.38 4.67
CA GLU A 9 5.37 -10.08 5.04
C GLU A 9 5.63 -11.55 5.33
N GLN A 10 6.28 -12.26 4.38
CA GLN A 10 6.61 -13.66 4.56
C GLN A 10 7.52 -13.91 5.77
N LYS A 11 8.51 -13.04 6.01
CA LYS A 11 9.41 -13.16 7.17
C LYS A 11 8.67 -13.00 8.50
N CYS A 12 7.79 -11.99 8.60
CA CYS A 12 6.97 -11.76 9.78
C CYS A 12 6.00 -12.93 10.01
N PHE A 13 5.36 -13.43 8.96
CA PHE A 13 4.48 -14.59 9.03
C PHE A 13 5.22 -15.85 9.51
N ASN A 14 6.38 -16.17 8.92
CA ASN A 14 7.18 -17.31 9.32
C ASN A 14 7.65 -17.20 10.78
N TYR A 15 8.02 -16.00 11.22
CA TYR A 15 8.36 -15.74 12.62
C TYR A 15 7.19 -16.10 13.54
N LEU A 16 6.00 -15.52 13.31
CA LEU A 16 4.80 -15.79 14.10
C LEU A 16 4.48 -17.29 14.18
N GLN A 17 4.45 -17.99 13.03
CA GLN A 17 4.19 -19.43 13.01
C GLN A 17 5.25 -20.25 13.77
N SER A 18 6.53 -19.88 13.64
CA SER A 18 7.61 -20.63 14.30
C SER A 18 7.65 -20.40 15.81
N THR A 19 7.26 -19.21 16.26
CA THR A 19 7.33 -18.77 17.66
C THR A 19 6.07 -19.18 18.43
N TYR A 20 4.89 -19.09 17.83
CA TYR A 20 3.60 -19.37 18.47
C TYR A 20 2.91 -20.57 17.81
N LYS A 21 3.47 -21.77 18.02
CA LYS A 21 3.11 -23.00 17.29
C LYS A 21 1.66 -23.45 17.47
N ASP A 22 1.03 -23.07 18.57
CA ASP A 22 -0.35 -23.45 18.90
C ASP A 22 -1.39 -22.44 18.36
N VAL A 23 -0.96 -21.47 17.56
CA VAL A 23 -1.83 -20.41 17.00
C VAL A 23 -1.86 -20.50 15.48
N ASN A 24 -3.07 -20.52 14.92
CA ASN A 24 -3.24 -20.61 13.46
C ASN A 24 -3.15 -19.24 12.80
N PHE A 25 -2.00 -18.96 12.17
CA PHE A 25 -1.82 -17.78 11.32
C PHE A 25 -2.02 -18.11 9.84
N ASN A 26 -2.60 -17.17 9.09
CA ASN A 26 -2.68 -17.23 7.63
C ASN A 26 -2.20 -15.93 6.99
N LEU A 27 -1.30 -16.04 6.01
CA LEU A 27 -0.87 -14.90 5.20
C LEU A 27 -1.96 -14.59 4.16
N VAL A 28 -2.51 -13.39 4.23
CA VAL A 28 -3.60 -12.89 3.40
C VAL A 28 -3.28 -11.47 2.88
N GLY A 29 -4.25 -10.77 2.29
CA GLY A 29 -4.04 -9.40 1.79
C GLY A 29 -3.26 -9.38 0.47
N GLY A 30 -1.96 -9.64 0.49
CA GLY A 30 -1.10 -9.55 -0.69
C GLY A 30 -1.25 -8.19 -1.39
N SER A 31 -1.69 -8.17 -2.66
CA SER A 31 -1.93 -6.89 -3.35
C SER A 31 -3.31 -6.26 -3.06
N ASN A 32 -4.16 -6.91 -2.26
CA ASN A 32 -5.46 -6.40 -1.85
C ASN A 32 -5.34 -5.53 -0.61
N SER A 33 -5.39 -4.20 -0.78
CA SER A 33 -5.27 -3.23 0.30
C SER A 33 -6.45 -3.16 1.27
N ASN A 34 -7.53 -3.92 1.03
CA ASN A 34 -8.72 -3.90 1.88
C ASN A 34 -8.61 -4.79 3.12
N ILE A 35 -7.66 -5.71 3.15
CA ILE A 35 -7.47 -6.69 4.21
C ILE A 35 -6.03 -6.54 4.70
N SER A 36 -5.81 -6.66 6.01
CA SER A 36 -4.46 -6.67 6.57
C SER A 36 -3.72 -7.97 6.26
N ASP A 37 -2.40 -7.96 6.45
CA ASP A 37 -1.52 -8.95 5.82
C ASP A 37 -1.57 -10.34 6.45
N ILE A 38 -1.84 -10.45 7.76
CA ILE A 38 -1.84 -11.74 8.47
C ILE A 38 -3.13 -11.87 9.27
N LYS A 39 -3.87 -12.97 9.09
CA LYS A 39 -5.04 -13.32 9.89
C LYS A 39 -4.66 -14.27 11.00
N VAL A 40 -5.08 -13.98 12.23
CA VAL A 40 -5.12 -14.94 13.35
C VAL A 40 -6.47 -15.65 13.28
N ILE A 41 -6.47 -16.90 12.81
CA ILE A 41 -7.70 -17.61 12.41
C ILE A 41 -8.62 -17.80 13.62
N ASP A 42 -8.09 -18.40 14.69
CA ASP A 42 -8.90 -18.86 15.83
C ASP A 42 -9.51 -17.69 16.62
N LYS A 43 -8.86 -16.53 16.56
CA LYS A 43 -9.24 -15.31 17.30
C LYS A 43 -9.93 -14.26 16.44
N ASN A 44 -10.00 -14.52 15.12
CA ASN A 44 -10.63 -13.68 14.13
C ASN A 44 -10.23 -12.20 14.24
N PHE A 45 -8.93 -11.91 14.20
CA PHE A 45 -8.39 -10.56 14.02
C PHE A 45 -7.19 -10.59 13.06
N PHE A 46 -6.74 -9.41 12.65
CA PHE A 46 -5.60 -9.27 11.74
C PHE A 46 -4.40 -8.57 12.38
N ILE A 47 -3.24 -8.85 11.80
CA ILE A 47 -1.96 -8.22 12.06
C ILE A 47 -1.48 -7.59 10.75
N GLU A 48 -1.16 -6.30 10.76
CA GLU A 48 -0.60 -5.59 9.62
C GLU A 48 0.93 -5.62 9.66
N VAL A 49 1.58 -5.90 8.54
CA VAL A 49 3.03 -5.86 8.43
C VAL A 49 3.47 -4.49 7.93
N LYS A 50 4.39 -3.84 8.66
CA LYS A 50 4.98 -2.57 8.22
C LYS A 50 6.49 -2.63 8.19
N SER A 51 7.06 -2.16 7.09
CA SER A 51 8.48 -1.81 7.03
C SER A 51 8.80 -0.68 8.04
N PRO A 52 10.05 -0.57 8.52
CA PRO A 52 10.45 0.53 9.42
C PRO A 52 10.26 1.93 8.82
N SER A 53 10.06 2.04 7.51
CA SER A 53 9.59 3.25 6.83
C SER A 53 8.57 2.81 5.78
N ALA A 54 7.33 3.29 5.89
CA ALA A 54 6.22 2.81 5.06
C ALA A 54 5.11 3.87 4.88
N GLN A 55 4.29 3.70 3.84
CA GLN A 55 2.98 4.35 3.77
C GLN A 55 2.01 3.61 4.70
N CYS A 56 1.10 4.33 5.34
CA CYS A 56 0.19 3.78 6.35
C CYS A 56 -1.25 4.26 6.16
N GLY A 57 -1.80 4.01 4.97
CA GLY A 57 -3.15 4.41 4.60
C GLY A 57 -3.20 5.72 3.81
N GLN A 58 -4.33 5.94 3.17
CA GLN A 58 -4.63 7.13 2.37
C GLN A 58 -6.13 7.28 2.17
N PHE A 59 -6.57 8.49 1.83
CA PHE A 59 -7.89 8.75 1.28
C PHE A 59 -7.81 9.79 0.16
N VAL A 60 -8.65 9.61 -0.86
CA VAL A 60 -8.79 10.53 -1.99
C VAL A 60 -9.54 11.77 -1.52
N VAL A 61 -9.01 12.94 -1.88
CA VAL A 61 -9.69 14.22 -1.70
C VAL A 61 -10.01 14.77 -3.09
N LEU A 62 -11.26 15.15 -3.29
CA LEU A 62 -11.73 15.83 -4.49
C LEU A 62 -11.62 17.33 -4.27
N GLU A 63 -11.15 18.00 -5.30
CA GLU A 63 -11.00 19.45 -5.33
C GLU A 63 -12.06 20.02 -6.27
N ASN A 64 -12.91 20.89 -5.73
CA ASN A 64 -13.86 21.70 -6.50
C ASN A 64 -13.36 23.15 -6.53
N GLU A 65 -14.11 24.04 -7.19
CA GLU A 65 -13.69 25.45 -7.40
C GLU A 65 -13.18 26.15 -6.13
N ASN A 66 -13.84 25.93 -4.98
CA ASN A 66 -13.54 26.65 -3.74
C ASN A 66 -13.45 25.74 -2.50
N ASN A 67 -13.43 24.41 -2.66
CA ASN A 67 -13.31 23.50 -1.51
C ASN A 67 -12.75 22.12 -1.87
N PHE A 68 -12.30 21.45 -0.83
CA PHE A 68 -11.94 20.05 -0.78
C PHE A 68 -13.06 19.23 -0.16
N GLN A 69 -13.28 18.04 -0.71
CA GLN A 69 -14.28 17.10 -0.26
C GLN A 69 -13.72 15.68 -0.19
N TYR A 70 -14.19 14.91 0.78
CA TYR A 70 -13.87 13.49 0.86
C TYR A 70 -14.50 12.77 -0.35
N SER A 71 -13.74 11.95 -1.07
CA SER A 71 -14.31 11.24 -2.22
C SER A 71 -15.28 10.14 -1.78
N ASP A 72 -16.48 10.12 -2.35
CA ASP A 72 -17.45 9.01 -2.19
C ASP A 72 -16.94 7.67 -2.75
N LYS A 73 -15.87 7.70 -3.56
CA LYS A 73 -15.20 6.50 -4.08
C LYS A 73 -14.12 5.96 -3.14
N ASN A 74 -13.89 6.61 -1.99
CA ASN A 74 -13.02 6.05 -0.97
C ASN A 74 -13.62 4.75 -0.43
N LYS A 75 -12.74 3.79 -0.14
CA LYS A 75 -13.15 2.48 0.40
C LYS A 75 -13.46 2.53 1.89
N THR A 76 -12.99 3.56 2.58
CA THR A 76 -13.26 3.80 3.99
C THR A 76 -14.25 4.93 4.12
N SER A 77 -15.21 4.77 5.02
CA SER A 77 -16.13 5.83 5.39
C SER A 77 -15.38 7.03 5.94
N VAL A 78 -15.93 8.21 5.72
CA VAL A 78 -15.44 9.43 6.37
C VAL A 78 -15.57 9.28 7.88
N ASN A 79 -14.54 9.71 8.62
CA ASN A 79 -14.57 9.80 10.08
C ASN A 79 -14.26 11.24 10.53
N GLN A 80 -14.36 11.50 11.83
CA GLN A 80 -14.11 12.83 12.40
C GLN A 80 -12.70 13.36 12.08
N TYR A 81 -11.70 12.48 11.97
CA TYR A 81 -10.32 12.87 11.67
C TYR A 81 -10.15 13.24 10.19
N SER A 82 -10.83 12.55 9.28
CA SER A 82 -10.91 12.93 7.87
C SER A 82 -11.58 14.29 7.71
N ASN A 83 -12.67 14.57 8.43
CA ASN A 83 -13.32 15.88 8.42
C ASN A 83 -12.38 16.96 8.93
N TYR A 84 -11.70 16.75 10.06
CA TYR A 84 -10.72 17.69 10.60
C TYR A 84 -9.63 18.03 9.58
N ILE A 85 -9.08 17.03 8.90
CA ILE A 85 -8.04 17.22 7.87
C ILE A 85 -8.59 18.03 6.69
N ILE A 86 -9.80 17.71 6.22
CA ILE A 86 -10.45 18.42 5.11
C ILE A 86 -10.77 19.87 5.49
N ASP A 87 -11.28 20.10 6.69
CA ASP A 87 -11.59 21.44 7.20
C ASP A 87 -10.32 22.29 7.29
N TYR A 88 -9.23 21.72 7.81
CA TYR A 88 -7.92 22.39 7.79
C TYR A 88 -7.46 22.71 6.37
N MET A 89 -7.61 21.78 5.42
CA MET A 89 -7.25 22.04 4.02
C MET A 89 -8.13 23.15 3.41
N ASN A 90 -9.43 23.19 3.73
CA ASN A 90 -10.37 24.21 3.29
C ASN A 90 -10.05 25.59 3.86
N MET A 91 -9.69 25.68 5.15
CA MET A 91 -9.24 26.92 5.78
C MET A 91 -7.95 27.47 5.14
N ASN A 92 -7.19 26.61 4.47
CA ASN A 92 -5.92 26.94 3.82
C ASN A 92 -5.98 26.63 2.31
N PHE A 93 -7.13 26.84 1.66
CA PHE A 93 -7.39 26.38 0.29
C PHE A 93 -6.30 26.78 -0.71
N GLU A 94 -5.89 28.06 -0.69
CA GLU A 94 -4.85 28.62 -1.57
C GLU A 94 -3.49 27.90 -1.45
N VAL A 95 -3.21 27.29 -0.30
CA VAL A 95 -1.97 26.52 -0.11
C VAL A 95 -2.07 25.17 -0.81
N PHE A 96 -3.24 24.53 -0.79
CA PHE A 96 -3.42 23.15 -1.22
C PHE A 96 -4.00 23.00 -2.63
N HIS A 97 -4.62 24.04 -3.20
CA HIS A 97 -5.18 24.05 -4.55
C HIS A 97 -4.10 23.74 -5.60
N ASN A 98 -4.47 22.99 -6.66
CA ASN A 98 -3.56 22.58 -7.73
C ASN A 98 -2.32 21.80 -7.26
N VAL A 99 -2.48 20.93 -6.26
CA VAL A 99 -1.34 20.16 -5.74
C VAL A 99 -0.69 19.28 -6.82
N GLY A 100 0.64 19.25 -6.84
CA GLY A 100 1.42 18.39 -7.74
C GLY A 100 1.73 17.00 -7.17
N THR A 101 2.59 16.26 -7.87
CA THR A 101 3.06 14.93 -7.45
C THR A 101 4.02 14.96 -6.26
N LYS A 102 4.73 16.08 -6.05
CA LYS A 102 5.61 16.32 -4.89
C LYS A 102 4.79 16.42 -3.60
N GLY A 103 3.60 17.01 -3.68
CA GLY A 103 2.71 17.19 -2.56
C GLY A 103 3.10 18.30 -1.60
N ILE A 104 2.24 18.48 -0.59
CA ILE A 104 2.37 19.45 0.49
C ILE A 104 2.11 18.72 1.80
N TYR A 105 2.96 18.94 2.81
CA TYR A 105 2.80 18.33 4.12
C TYR A 105 1.78 19.11 4.96
N LEU A 106 0.99 18.38 5.74
CA LEU A 106 -0.03 18.95 6.63
C LEU A 106 0.60 19.33 7.98
N GLU A 107 1.60 20.23 7.97
CA GLU A 107 2.41 20.53 9.17
C GLU A 107 1.66 21.25 10.30
N GLY A 108 0.55 21.93 9.98
CA GLY A 108 -0.29 22.61 10.98
C GLY A 108 -1.33 21.73 11.68
N ILE A 109 -1.37 20.43 11.38
CA ILE A 109 -2.26 19.48 12.05
C ILE A 109 -1.44 18.67 13.07
N SER A 110 -2.00 18.48 14.27
CA SER A 110 -1.37 17.68 15.32
C SER A 110 -1.27 16.21 14.91
N LYS A 111 -0.18 15.54 15.30
CA LYS A 111 0.07 14.14 14.89
C LYS A 111 -0.94 13.18 15.48
N GLU A 112 -1.52 13.51 16.63
CA GLU A 112 -2.58 12.79 17.30
C GLU A 112 -3.77 12.55 16.34
N ILE A 113 -4.16 13.57 15.56
CA ILE A 113 -5.21 13.43 14.54
C ILE A 113 -4.84 12.37 13.48
N PHE A 114 -3.57 12.32 13.08
CA PHE A 114 -3.10 11.34 12.11
C PHE A 114 -3.06 9.93 12.69
N TYR A 115 -2.59 9.76 13.93
CA TYR A 115 -2.60 8.47 14.61
C TYR A 115 -4.03 7.96 14.81
N SER A 116 -4.94 8.82 15.29
CA SER A 116 -6.33 8.43 15.47
C SER A 116 -7.01 8.05 14.16
N TRP A 117 -6.70 8.76 13.06
CA TRP A 117 -7.17 8.34 11.72
C TRP A 117 -6.67 6.95 11.34
N ILE A 118 -5.38 6.66 11.55
CA ILE A 118 -4.79 5.34 11.27
C ILE A 118 -5.44 4.26 12.13
N ILE A 119 -5.61 4.51 13.43
CA ILE A 119 -6.23 3.57 14.35
C ILE A 119 -7.64 3.22 13.87
N ASP A 120 -8.47 4.23 13.55
CA ASP A 120 -9.80 3.99 12.98
C ASP A 120 -9.76 3.20 11.66
N PHE A 121 -8.84 3.57 10.77
CA PHE A 121 -8.68 2.92 9.48
C PHE A 121 -8.36 1.43 9.61
N TYR A 122 -7.49 1.05 10.55
CA TYR A 122 -7.12 -0.35 10.78
C TYR A 122 -8.11 -1.09 11.68
N LYS A 123 -8.79 -0.42 12.61
CA LYS A 123 -9.94 -0.98 13.34
C LYS A 123 -11.05 -1.41 12.40
N ALA A 124 -11.35 -0.61 11.37
CA ALA A 124 -12.34 -0.96 10.34
C ALA A 124 -11.96 -2.22 9.54
N LYS A 125 -10.67 -2.59 9.52
CA LYS A 125 -10.15 -3.83 8.92
C LYS A 125 -10.04 -4.97 9.93
N ASN A 126 -10.51 -4.78 11.16
CA ASN A 126 -10.38 -5.71 12.28
C ASN A 126 -8.91 -6.08 12.60
N THR A 127 -8.02 -5.10 12.44
CA THR A 127 -6.60 -5.23 12.74
C THR A 127 -6.36 -4.82 14.19
N LYS A 128 -5.69 -5.67 14.98
CA LYS A 128 -5.36 -5.38 16.38
C LYS A 128 -3.90 -5.04 16.61
N TYR A 129 -3.01 -5.56 15.78
CA TYR A 129 -1.57 -5.40 15.95
C TYR A 129 -0.89 -5.02 14.64
N PHE A 130 0.20 -4.30 14.75
CA PHE A 130 1.22 -4.21 13.71
C PHE A 130 2.36 -5.15 14.05
N ILE A 131 3.06 -5.64 13.03
CA ILE A 131 4.37 -6.25 13.20
C ILE A 131 5.37 -5.61 12.25
N THR A 132 6.55 -5.28 12.76
CA THR A 132 7.66 -4.76 11.97
C THR A 132 8.92 -5.56 12.23
N LYS A 133 9.89 -5.41 11.32
CA LYS A 133 11.22 -6.00 11.48
C LYS A 133 12.29 -4.99 11.08
N LYS A 134 13.18 -4.67 12.02
CA LYS A 134 14.43 -3.93 11.73
C LYS A 134 15.64 -4.77 12.10
N MET A 135 15.95 -4.86 13.39
CA MET A 135 16.95 -5.79 13.94
C MET A 135 16.23 -7.02 14.52
N ALA A 136 15.26 -6.77 15.40
CA ALA A 136 14.32 -7.77 15.90
C ALA A 136 12.93 -7.61 15.24
N TYR A 137 12.08 -8.62 15.45
CA TYR A 137 10.64 -8.50 15.23
C TYR A 137 10.03 -7.74 16.40
N ILE A 138 9.09 -6.85 16.11
CA ILE A 138 8.41 -6.02 17.10
C ILE A 138 6.91 -6.08 16.78
N ILE A 139 6.13 -6.56 17.74
CA ILE A 139 4.67 -6.63 17.72
C ILE A 139 4.15 -5.45 18.53
N ILE A 140 3.30 -4.65 17.89
CA ILE A 140 2.87 -3.34 18.36
C ILE A 140 1.34 -3.34 18.43
N PRO A 141 0.72 -3.15 19.61
CA PRO A 141 -0.72 -2.94 19.71
C PRO A 141 -1.14 -1.74 18.86
N LEU A 142 -2.26 -1.84 18.13
CA LEU A 142 -2.72 -0.76 17.24
C LEU A 142 -2.91 0.57 18.00
N GLU A 143 -3.36 0.50 19.26
CA GLU A 143 -3.56 1.71 20.08
C GLU A 143 -2.27 2.41 20.50
N LYS A 144 -1.09 1.78 20.33
CA LYS A 144 0.22 2.30 20.73
C LYS A 144 1.12 2.67 19.55
N ILE A 145 0.56 2.80 18.34
CA ILE A 145 1.37 3.08 17.14
C ILE A 145 2.20 4.37 17.24
N ASP A 146 1.73 5.35 18.01
CA ASP A 146 2.34 6.64 18.25
C ASP A 146 3.61 6.55 19.12
N GLU A 147 3.70 5.54 19.98
CA GLU A 147 4.92 5.23 20.74
C GLU A 147 6.04 4.63 19.87
N TYR A 148 5.68 3.99 18.75
CA TYR A 148 6.62 3.24 17.93
C TYR A 148 7.04 3.93 16.64
N PHE A 149 6.14 4.71 16.04
CA PHE A 149 6.36 5.35 14.76
C PHE A 149 6.20 6.85 14.87
N ASP A 150 7.07 7.61 14.23
CA ASP A 150 6.79 8.98 13.84
C ASP A 150 5.88 8.99 12.61
N ILE A 151 4.93 9.94 12.54
CA ILE A 151 3.95 10.04 11.46
C ILE A 151 3.99 11.40 10.77
N LYS A 152 3.77 11.38 9.45
CA LYS A 152 3.54 12.56 8.61
C LYS A 152 2.41 12.30 7.63
N ALA A 153 1.62 13.34 7.35
CA ALA A 153 0.61 13.31 6.30
C ALA A 153 0.96 14.28 5.17
N CYS A 154 0.76 13.85 3.93
CA CYS A 154 1.05 14.64 2.73
C CYS A 154 -0.15 14.58 1.78
N TYR A 155 -0.65 15.75 1.37
CA TYR A 155 -1.60 15.87 0.27
C TYR A 155 -0.83 15.90 -1.05
N ARG A 156 -1.07 14.93 -1.94
CA ARG A 156 -0.33 14.82 -3.22
C ARG A 156 -1.12 14.10 -4.31
N VAL A 157 -0.82 14.44 -5.56
CA VAL A 157 -1.24 13.62 -6.71
C VAL A 157 -0.47 12.30 -6.72
N LYS A 158 -1.22 11.20 -6.80
CA LYS A 158 -0.69 9.83 -6.94
C LYS A 158 -1.42 9.14 -8.09
N LYS A 159 -0.64 8.73 -9.09
CA LYS A 159 -1.11 7.87 -10.19
C LYS A 159 -1.55 6.53 -9.61
N SER A 160 -2.70 6.04 -10.05
CA SER A 160 -3.20 4.72 -9.66
C SER A 160 -2.23 3.61 -10.09
N GLY A 161 -2.33 2.45 -9.44
CA GLY A 161 -1.47 1.30 -9.69
C GLY A 161 -1.60 0.74 -11.12
N SER A 162 -0.72 -0.21 -11.45
CA SER A 162 -0.79 -0.95 -12.71
C SER A 162 -1.71 -2.17 -12.59
N SER A 163 -2.26 -2.61 -13.71
CA SER A 163 -3.13 -3.77 -13.85
C SER A 163 -2.53 -4.78 -14.82
N ASP A 164 -2.99 -6.04 -14.77
CA ASP A 164 -2.73 -6.97 -15.86
C ASP A 164 -3.46 -6.48 -17.13
N PRO A 165 -2.84 -6.59 -18.32
CA PRO A 165 -3.52 -6.27 -19.59
C PRO A 165 -4.79 -7.11 -19.79
N SER A 166 -5.84 -6.50 -20.34
CA SER A 166 -7.03 -7.26 -20.80
C SER A 166 -6.76 -7.94 -22.14
N ASN A 167 -7.60 -8.89 -22.58
CA ASN A 167 -7.42 -9.58 -23.87
C ASN A 167 -7.26 -8.59 -25.04
N LYS A 168 -8.10 -7.55 -25.11
CA LYS A 168 -7.97 -6.48 -26.11
C LYS A 168 -6.59 -5.79 -26.05
N ASN A 169 -6.10 -5.53 -24.85
CA ASN A 169 -4.78 -4.92 -24.69
C ASN A 169 -3.64 -5.86 -25.09
N ILE A 170 -3.81 -7.17 -24.90
CA ILE A 170 -2.85 -8.17 -25.35
C ILE A 170 -2.75 -8.15 -26.88
N GLU A 171 -3.88 -8.10 -27.58
CA GLU A 171 -3.92 -7.97 -29.05
C GLU A 171 -3.19 -6.70 -29.53
N GLU A 172 -3.44 -5.55 -28.88
CA GLU A 172 -2.75 -4.29 -29.19
C GLU A 172 -1.22 -4.39 -29.00
N ILE A 173 -0.76 -5.07 -27.94
CA ILE A 173 0.66 -5.31 -27.68
C ILE A 173 1.26 -6.23 -28.75
N ILE A 174 0.57 -7.30 -29.13
CA ILE A 174 1.02 -8.24 -30.17
C ILE A 174 1.21 -7.51 -31.48
N CYS A 175 0.18 -6.80 -31.96
CA CYS A 175 0.26 -6.04 -33.21
C CYS A 175 1.39 -4.99 -33.16
N PHE A 176 1.60 -4.35 -32.00
CA PHE A 176 2.73 -3.44 -31.84
C PHE A 176 4.08 -4.18 -32.00
N LEU A 177 4.30 -5.29 -31.30
CA LEU A 177 5.58 -6.02 -31.39
C LEU A 177 5.85 -6.55 -32.81
N GLU A 178 4.82 -7.08 -33.47
CA GLU A 178 4.88 -7.56 -34.86
C GLU A 178 5.21 -6.42 -35.84
N ASN A 179 4.58 -5.26 -35.69
CA ASN A 179 4.85 -4.09 -36.55
C ASN A 179 6.30 -3.57 -36.43
N TYR A 180 6.96 -3.84 -35.31
CA TYR A 180 8.37 -3.51 -35.10
C TYR A 180 9.32 -4.68 -35.42
N ASN A 181 8.81 -5.76 -36.03
CA ASN A 181 9.54 -6.98 -36.36
C ASN A 181 10.28 -7.58 -35.15
N ILE A 182 9.69 -7.48 -33.95
CA ILE A 182 10.23 -8.11 -32.75
C ILE A 182 9.78 -9.57 -32.77
N GLU A 183 10.72 -10.50 -32.70
CA GLU A 183 10.40 -11.92 -32.50
C GLU A 183 10.14 -12.17 -31.01
N PHE A 184 9.01 -12.79 -30.69
CA PHE A 184 8.63 -13.08 -29.31
C PHE A 184 7.80 -14.35 -29.17
N GLN A 185 7.78 -14.89 -27.95
CA GLN A 185 6.82 -15.89 -27.50
C GLN A 185 5.94 -15.30 -26.40
N LEU A 186 4.66 -15.67 -26.44
CA LEU A 186 3.67 -15.32 -25.43
C LEU A 186 3.58 -16.43 -24.40
N GLU A 187 3.63 -16.07 -23.13
CA GLU A 187 3.29 -16.96 -22.03
C GLU A 187 2.25 -16.27 -21.14
N ILE A 188 1.14 -16.96 -20.87
CA ILE A 188 0.05 -16.45 -20.03
C ILE A 188 -0.11 -17.40 -18.83
N ASP A 189 0.05 -16.85 -17.62
CA ASP A 189 -0.15 -17.57 -16.36
C ASP A 189 -1.31 -16.90 -15.59
N GLY A 190 -2.49 -17.51 -15.70
CA GLY A 190 -3.74 -16.92 -15.20
C GLY A 190 -4.02 -15.58 -15.89
N LYS A 191 -3.91 -14.49 -15.14
CA LYS A 191 -4.10 -13.11 -15.67
C LYS A 191 -2.80 -12.45 -16.12
N LYS A 192 -1.64 -13.03 -15.82
CA LYS A 192 -0.35 -12.39 -16.07
C LYS A 192 0.10 -12.66 -17.49
N LEU A 193 0.48 -11.59 -18.19
CA LEU A 193 1.12 -11.67 -19.50
C LEU A 193 2.64 -11.65 -19.33
N TYR A 194 3.32 -12.57 -20.00
CA TYR A 194 4.76 -12.53 -20.20
C TYR A 194 5.12 -12.54 -21.69
N ILE A 195 6.13 -11.72 -22.02
CA ILE A 195 6.77 -11.67 -23.33
C ILE A 195 8.17 -12.25 -23.18
N ILE A 196 8.48 -13.27 -23.97
CA ILE A 196 9.81 -13.87 -24.05
C ILE A 196 10.43 -13.44 -25.37
N THR A 197 11.59 -12.79 -25.34
CA THR A 197 12.25 -12.28 -26.53
C THR A 197 13.73 -12.06 -26.27
N GLU A 198 14.56 -12.26 -27.30
CA GLU A 198 15.99 -11.87 -27.27
C GLU A 198 16.18 -10.36 -27.39
N TYR A 199 15.14 -9.64 -27.84
CA TYR A 199 15.19 -8.20 -28.04
C TYR A 199 15.09 -7.46 -26.70
N ASN A 200 15.85 -6.37 -26.58
CA ASN A 200 15.75 -5.49 -25.43
C ASN A 200 14.57 -4.54 -25.59
N ILE A 201 13.51 -4.75 -24.80
CA ILE A 201 12.31 -3.93 -24.81
C ILE A 201 12.47 -2.77 -23.81
N LYS A 202 12.13 -1.55 -24.24
CA LYS A 202 12.07 -0.39 -23.34
C LYS A 202 11.10 -0.68 -22.18
N ASN A 203 11.48 -0.33 -20.96
CA ASN A 203 10.68 -0.58 -19.76
C ASN A 203 9.26 0.01 -19.83
N LYS A 204 9.04 1.12 -20.54
CA LYS A 204 7.71 1.70 -20.75
C LYS A 204 7.49 2.02 -22.22
N ILE A 205 6.34 1.64 -22.74
CA ILE A 205 5.93 1.85 -24.12
C ILE A 205 4.49 2.36 -24.12
N GLU A 206 4.23 3.42 -24.87
CA GLU A 206 2.88 3.91 -25.13
C GLU A 206 2.35 3.22 -26.40
N ILE A 207 1.21 2.55 -26.28
CA ILE A 207 0.53 1.87 -27.38
C ILE A 207 -0.92 2.32 -27.31
N ASN A 208 -1.36 3.05 -28.33
CA ASN A 208 -2.67 3.72 -28.36
C ASN A 208 -2.90 4.57 -27.09
N ASP A 209 -4.01 4.37 -26.39
CA ASP A 209 -4.43 5.16 -25.23
C ASP A 209 -3.75 4.75 -23.90
N TYR A 210 -2.86 3.75 -23.92
CA TYR A 210 -2.31 3.16 -22.71
C TYR A 210 -0.78 3.12 -22.71
N THR A 211 -0.21 3.29 -21.51
CA THR A 211 1.20 2.98 -21.26
C THR A 211 1.33 1.57 -20.69
N TYR A 212 2.17 0.75 -21.32
CA TYR A 212 2.53 -0.59 -20.87
C TYR A 212 3.93 -0.59 -20.28
N GLN A 213 4.10 -1.31 -19.17
CA GLN A 213 5.36 -1.48 -18.47
C GLN A 213 5.85 -2.92 -18.65
N PHE A 214 7.05 -3.08 -19.22
CA PHE A 214 7.73 -4.34 -19.44
C PHE A 214 8.74 -4.59 -18.32
N ASN A 215 8.29 -5.27 -17.26
CA ASN A 215 9.12 -5.55 -16.09
C ASN A 215 10.01 -6.75 -16.37
N LYS A 216 11.32 -6.53 -16.53
CA LYS A 216 12.30 -7.58 -16.79
C LYS A 216 12.38 -8.54 -15.59
N ILE A 217 12.10 -9.83 -15.82
CA ILE A 217 12.19 -10.91 -14.82
C ILE A 217 13.51 -11.66 -14.97
N SER A 218 13.92 -11.91 -16.20
CA SER A 218 15.20 -12.52 -16.56
C SER A 218 15.75 -11.87 -17.83
N GLU A 219 16.88 -12.33 -18.33
CA GLU A 219 17.53 -11.77 -19.52
C GLU A 219 16.57 -11.60 -20.71
N TYR A 220 15.68 -12.57 -20.91
CA TYR A 220 14.79 -12.65 -22.07
C TYR A 220 13.29 -12.65 -21.72
N LYS A 221 12.91 -12.51 -20.45
CA LYS A 221 11.50 -12.61 -20.02
C LYS A 221 11.04 -11.33 -19.34
N TYR A 222 9.91 -10.80 -19.80
CA TYR A 222 9.27 -9.60 -19.27
C TYR A 222 7.86 -9.91 -18.80
N ASN A 223 7.48 -9.46 -17.59
CA ASN A 223 6.08 -9.37 -17.19
C ASN A 223 5.51 -8.02 -17.61
N VAL A 224 4.41 -8.07 -18.35
CA VAL A 224 3.78 -6.86 -18.89
C VAL A 224 2.62 -6.41 -18.00
N ARG A 225 2.63 -5.13 -17.64
CA ARG A 225 1.58 -4.49 -16.85
C ARG A 225 1.08 -3.25 -17.58
N ARG A 226 -0.23 -3.00 -17.54
CA ARG A 226 -0.83 -1.76 -18.04
C ARG A 226 -0.87 -0.71 -16.92
N LEU A 227 -0.29 0.46 -17.13
CA LEU A 227 -0.36 1.57 -16.19
C LEU A 227 -1.76 2.22 -16.24
N SER A 228 -2.30 2.61 -15.09
CA SER A 228 -3.56 3.36 -15.06
C SER A 228 -3.39 4.76 -15.62
N ASN A 229 -4.42 5.33 -16.26
CA ASN A 229 -4.43 6.74 -16.67
C ASN A 229 -4.93 7.68 -15.55
N THR A 230 -5.49 7.13 -14.48
CA THR A 230 -6.09 7.89 -13.38
C THR A 230 -5.02 8.42 -12.43
N SER A 231 -5.02 9.72 -12.19
CA SER A 231 -4.18 10.39 -11.20
C SER A 231 -5.04 11.28 -10.33
N ASN A 232 -5.24 10.87 -9.07
CA ASN A 232 -6.05 11.62 -8.11
C ASN A 232 -5.15 12.18 -7.01
N ALA A 233 -5.57 13.28 -6.40
CA ALA A 233 -4.94 13.80 -5.20
C ALA A 233 -5.46 13.05 -3.97
N ASN A 234 -4.55 12.76 -3.03
CA ASN A 234 -4.85 11.97 -1.84
C ASN A 234 -4.10 12.56 -0.65
N VAL A 235 -4.71 12.51 0.52
CA VAL A 235 -3.97 12.59 1.78
C VAL A 235 -3.38 11.20 2.03
N ILE A 236 -2.06 11.14 2.17
CA ILE A 236 -1.31 9.89 2.36
C ILE A 236 -0.49 10.00 3.64
N PHE A 237 -0.60 8.99 4.49
CA PHE A 237 0.17 8.91 5.73
C PHE A 237 1.44 8.12 5.52
N SER A 238 2.55 8.60 6.09
CA SER A 238 3.84 7.94 6.11
C SER A 238 4.29 7.78 7.56
N ILE A 239 4.77 6.59 7.89
CA ILE A 239 5.28 6.26 9.22
C ILE A 239 6.77 5.91 9.16
N LYS A 240 7.50 6.23 10.23
CA LYS A 240 8.92 5.90 10.40
C LYS A 240 9.18 5.39 11.81
N LEU A 241 9.71 4.17 11.92
CA LEU A 241 9.99 3.51 13.20
C LEU A 241 11.02 4.32 14.00
N VAL A 242 10.63 4.75 15.19
CA VAL A 242 11.48 5.45 16.16
C VAL A 242 11.90 4.55 17.32
N LYS A 243 11.05 3.59 17.69
CA LYS A 243 11.30 2.60 18.75
C LYS A 243 11.62 1.24 18.15
N ASN A 244 12.84 0.75 18.34
CA ASN A 244 13.37 -0.42 17.64
C ASN A 244 13.54 -1.66 18.52
N TYR A 245 12.82 -1.71 19.65
CA TYR A 245 12.81 -2.84 20.58
C TYR A 245 11.36 -3.17 20.99
N GLN A 246 11.13 -4.42 21.41
CA GLN A 246 9.84 -4.90 21.90
C GLN A 246 9.66 -4.47 23.36
N GLU A 247 8.50 -3.88 23.68
CA GLU A 247 8.11 -3.71 25.09
C GLU A 247 7.48 -5.00 25.59
N GLU A 248 7.75 -5.31 26.85
CA GLU A 248 7.30 -6.55 27.47
C GLU A 248 5.77 -6.55 27.64
N GLU A 249 5.18 -5.44 28.07
CA GLU A 249 3.73 -5.30 28.28
C GLU A 249 2.95 -5.49 26.97
N ASP A 250 3.49 -4.99 25.86
CA ASP A 250 2.90 -5.12 24.54
C ASP A 250 2.91 -6.57 24.05
N LEU A 251 4.01 -7.28 24.34
CA LEU A 251 4.11 -8.70 24.05
C LEU A 251 3.18 -9.52 24.94
N ILE A 252 3.04 -9.17 26.23
CA ILE A 252 2.09 -9.81 27.14
C ILE A 252 0.66 -9.64 26.61
N SER A 253 0.27 -8.42 26.23
CA SER A 253 -1.06 -8.14 25.66
C SER A 253 -1.31 -8.96 24.38
N PHE A 254 -0.32 -9.05 23.49
CA PHE A 254 -0.41 -9.90 22.30
C PHE A 254 -0.58 -11.39 22.66
N LEU A 255 0.19 -11.87 23.65
CA LEU A 255 0.12 -13.26 24.12
C LEU A 255 -1.24 -13.59 24.74
N GLU A 256 -1.84 -12.68 25.48
CA GLU A 256 -3.19 -12.83 26.02
C GLU A 256 -4.21 -12.94 24.90
N ASP A 257 -4.16 -12.06 23.91
CA ASP A 257 -5.07 -12.03 22.76
C ASP A 257 -4.99 -13.26 21.84
N ILE A 258 -3.83 -13.92 21.75
CA ILE A 258 -3.68 -15.14 20.93
C ILE A 258 -3.94 -16.44 21.71
N LYS A 259 -3.87 -16.42 23.05
CA LYS A 259 -4.11 -17.59 23.89
C LYS A 259 -5.58 -17.71 24.31
N LEU A 260 -6.22 -16.60 24.69
CA LEU A 260 -7.65 -16.53 25.08
C LEU A 260 -8.55 -16.62 23.86
#